data_AF-A0A930FS24-F1
#
_entry.id   AF-A0A930FS24-F1
#
_cell.length_a   1.000
_cell.length_b   1.000
_cell.length_c   1.000
_cell.angle_alpha   90.00
_cell.angle_beta   90.00
_cell.angle_gamma   90.00
#
_symmetry.space_group_name_H-M   'P 1'
#
loop_
_entity.id
_entity.type
_entity.pdbx_description
1 polymer ?
#
loop_
_entity_poly.entity_id
_entity_poly.type
_entity_poly.pdbx_seq_one_letter_code
_entity_poly.pdbx_strand_id
1 'polypeptide(L)'
;MMKLKDIGEFKSVPQVIEDIINENTAALDDHLSQGWDIEQEVEIDESESLSPLDCALIMNCFKSVQWLVEHDVNLNVKGNPGFLKAVRYCDETVMKYIVEHGAKVNERDDVGSDAFEQAMYGKRYENLPVIHSLGHTVDKYGGNAFRNAISDRNYRVIEFFIDNGVDVNYNSADMVYPFKPTPLCVAARYVDLPMCKYLVEHGADVTLSEKDGMRPYSIALEKGDDEMAEYFKSLEPVEYHDLQNKLDELKPFKLSKELKDFLQGDELHFDLDESDVGFIDFFSLTAAVPMKIGRQKLLRISKSTGDYDHIQIVWHPKTKKIAYYDVEHEELQDICGFEEFIADISTWMQKIIDGDL
;
A
#
# COMPACT_ATOMS: atom_id res chain seq x y z
N MET A 1 11.42 22.51 -27.27
CA MET A 1 10.88 22.12 -25.95
C MET A 1 11.87 21.14 -25.36
N MET A 2 12.22 21.34 -24.10
CA MET A 2 13.12 20.49 -23.35
C MET A 2 12.30 19.59 -22.44
N LYS A 3 12.53 18.28 -22.51
CA LYS A 3 11.79 17.30 -21.71
C LYS A 3 12.65 16.85 -20.53
N LEU A 4 12.16 17.07 -19.31
CA LEU A 4 12.80 16.64 -18.07
C LEU A 4 12.09 15.38 -17.56
N LYS A 5 12.30 14.25 -18.23
CA LYS A 5 11.70 12.94 -17.90
C LYS A 5 10.19 13.03 -17.61
N ASP A 6 9.79 12.71 -16.39
CA ASP A 6 8.44 12.69 -15.85
C ASP A 6 8.06 13.99 -15.11
N ILE A 7 8.99 14.94 -15.00
CA ILE A 7 8.73 16.28 -14.45
C ILE A 7 7.89 17.11 -15.43
N GLY A 8 8.28 17.14 -16.72
CA GLY A 8 7.49 17.86 -17.72
C GLY A 8 8.21 18.19 -19.03
N GLU A 9 7.51 18.94 -19.87
CA GLU A 9 8.02 19.51 -21.11
C GLU A 9 7.99 21.05 -21.03
N PHE A 10 9.16 21.65 -21.14
CA PHE A 10 9.36 23.08 -20.94
C PHE A 10 9.75 23.76 -22.25
N LYS A 11 9.33 25.01 -22.46
CA LYS A 11 9.71 25.76 -23.66
C LYS A 11 11.21 26.06 -23.67
N SER A 12 11.72 26.43 -22.51
CA SER A 12 13.12 26.70 -22.19
C SER A 12 13.35 26.36 -20.72
N VAL A 13 14.60 26.16 -20.34
CA VAL A 13 15.06 26.04 -18.95
C VAL A 13 16.14 27.10 -18.70
N PRO A 14 16.44 27.46 -17.44
CA PRO A 14 17.55 28.35 -17.14
C PRO A 14 18.89 27.83 -17.69
N GLN A 15 19.80 28.73 -18.04
CA GLN A 15 21.06 28.38 -18.71
C GLN A 15 21.88 27.34 -17.92
N VAL A 16 21.93 27.47 -16.59
CA VAL A 16 22.65 26.53 -15.73
C VAL A 16 22.07 25.11 -15.79
N ILE A 17 20.75 24.96 -15.92
CA ILE A 17 20.08 23.66 -16.13
C ILE A 17 20.46 23.09 -17.50
N GLU A 18 20.48 23.92 -18.54
CA GLU A 18 20.91 23.51 -19.87
C GLU A 18 22.38 23.05 -19.88
N ASP A 19 23.27 23.75 -19.16
CA ASP A 19 24.68 23.38 -19.04
C ASP A 19 24.87 22.07 -18.25
N ILE A 20 24.08 21.84 -17.20
CA ILE A 20 24.04 20.54 -16.48
C ILE A 20 23.60 19.42 -17.43
N ILE A 21 22.53 19.63 -18.19
CA ILE A 21 21.98 18.61 -19.11
C ILE A 21 22.97 18.30 -20.24
N ASN A 22 23.65 19.33 -20.75
CA ASN A 22 24.66 19.18 -21.80
C ASN A 22 26.03 18.71 -21.30
N GLU A 23 26.17 18.46 -19.99
CA GLU A 23 27.42 18.05 -19.36
C GLU A 23 28.58 19.04 -19.60
N ASN A 24 28.28 20.34 -19.65
CA ASN A 24 29.24 21.40 -19.95
C ASN A 24 29.94 21.90 -18.69
N THR A 25 30.88 21.12 -18.18
CA THR A 25 31.60 21.43 -16.93
C THR A 25 32.34 22.76 -16.97
N ALA A 26 32.82 23.20 -18.14
CA ALA A 26 33.45 24.51 -18.28
C ALA A 26 32.48 25.68 -18.04
N ALA A 27 31.22 25.55 -18.49
CA ALA A 27 30.20 26.54 -18.17
C ALA A 27 29.79 26.47 -16.69
N LEU A 28 29.77 25.27 -16.09
CA LEU A 28 29.54 25.13 -14.65
C LEU A 28 30.63 25.81 -13.81
N ASP A 29 31.90 25.71 -14.22
CA ASP A 29 33.01 26.47 -13.63
C ASP A 29 32.76 27.99 -13.74
N ASP A 30 32.29 28.46 -14.90
CA ASP A 30 31.97 29.87 -15.13
C ASP A 30 30.81 30.34 -14.22
N HIS A 31 29.73 29.57 -14.09
CA HIS A 31 28.62 29.86 -13.17
C HIS A 31 29.09 29.92 -11.71
N LEU A 32 29.88 28.93 -11.29
CA LEU A 32 30.42 28.86 -9.93
C LEU A 32 31.34 30.05 -9.64
N SER A 33 32.19 30.45 -10.59
CA SER A 33 33.06 31.63 -10.45
C SER A 33 32.29 32.95 -10.32
N GLN A 34 31.05 32.99 -10.81
CA GLN A 34 30.12 34.12 -10.70
C GLN A 34 29.29 34.10 -9.41
N GLY A 35 29.51 33.12 -8.53
CA GLY A 35 28.86 33.01 -7.23
C GLY A 35 27.56 32.22 -7.25
N TRP A 36 27.32 31.38 -8.26
CA TRP A 36 26.25 30.40 -8.22
C TRP A 36 26.44 29.42 -7.06
N ASP A 37 25.38 29.21 -6.29
CA ASP A 37 25.33 28.21 -5.22
C ASP A 37 24.81 26.87 -5.78
N ILE A 38 25.66 25.84 -5.73
CA ILE A 38 25.35 24.50 -6.24
C ILE A 38 24.26 23.77 -5.44
N GLU A 39 23.93 24.27 -4.24
CA GLU A 39 22.84 23.74 -3.41
C GLU A 39 21.52 24.45 -3.69
N GLN A 40 21.56 25.64 -4.30
CA GLN A 40 20.37 26.45 -4.51
C GLN A 40 19.52 25.86 -5.65
N GLU A 41 18.25 25.61 -5.34
CA GLU A 41 17.27 25.22 -6.34
C GLU A 41 17.13 26.28 -7.43
N VAL A 42 17.04 25.80 -8.66
CA VAL A 42 16.88 26.61 -9.85
C VAL A 42 15.41 26.50 -10.30
N GLU A 43 14.71 27.63 -10.28
CA GLU A 43 13.33 27.75 -10.75
C GLU A 43 13.25 27.47 -12.26
N ILE A 44 12.50 26.45 -12.65
CA ILE A 44 12.26 26.05 -14.04
C ILE A 44 11.04 26.78 -14.58
N ASP A 45 9.97 26.81 -13.79
CA ASP A 45 8.78 27.62 -14.00
C ASP A 45 8.09 27.97 -12.66
N GLU A 46 6.88 28.55 -12.72
CA GLU A 46 6.12 29.00 -11.56
C GLU A 46 5.73 27.89 -10.57
N SER A 47 5.85 26.62 -10.96
CA SER A 47 5.44 25.45 -10.20
C SER A 47 6.57 24.45 -9.92
N GLU A 48 7.72 24.60 -10.58
CA GLU A 48 8.80 23.61 -10.55
C GLU A 48 10.17 24.26 -10.31
N SER A 49 10.91 23.71 -9.35
CA SER A 49 12.30 24.04 -9.06
C SER A 49 13.09 22.76 -8.87
N LEU A 50 14.33 22.72 -9.39
CA LEU A 50 15.21 21.57 -9.21
C LEU A 50 16.54 22.01 -8.61
N SER A 51 17.05 21.23 -7.65
CA SER A 51 18.45 21.34 -7.29
C SER A 51 19.34 20.93 -8.49
N PRO A 52 20.57 21.45 -8.58
CA PRO A 52 21.52 21.07 -9.61
C PRO A 52 21.79 19.56 -9.65
N LEU A 53 21.89 18.93 -8.47
CA LEU A 53 22.08 17.49 -8.33
C LEU A 53 20.85 16.70 -8.80
N ASP A 54 19.63 17.11 -8.42
CA ASP A 54 18.41 16.44 -8.88
C ASP A 54 18.31 16.47 -10.40
N CYS A 55 18.59 17.62 -11.03
CA CYS A 55 18.60 17.73 -12.48
C CYS A 55 19.61 16.75 -13.11
N ALA A 56 20.85 16.75 -12.62
CA ALA A 56 21.90 15.88 -13.15
C ALA A 56 21.54 14.38 -13.02
N LEU A 57 20.95 13.97 -11.88
CA LEU A 57 20.52 12.60 -11.64
C LEU A 57 19.29 12.20 -12.48
N ILE A 58 18.25 13.03 -12.50
CA ILE A 58 17.02 12.78 -13.29
C ILE A 58 17.36 12.61 -14.77
N MET A 59 18.29 13.44 -15.27
CA MET A 59 18.71 13.42 -16.66
C MET A 59 19.82 12.40 -16.95
N ASN A 60 20.34 11.74 -15.91
CA ASN A 60 21.44 10.78 -15.98
C ASN A 60 22.70 11.35 -16.65
N CYS A 61 23.02 12.61 -16.32
CA CYS A 61 24.17 13.36 -16.82
C CYS A 61 25.39 13.10 -15.93
N PHE A 62 26.02 11.94 -16.11
CA PHE A 62 27.04 11.45 -15.18
C PHE A 62 28.22 12.41 -15.01
N LYS A 63 28.70 13.10 -16.06
CA LYS A 63 29.80 14.06 -15.90
C LYS A 63 29.41 15.26 -15.04
N SER A 64 28.16 15.72 -15.15
CA SER A 64 27.65 16.79 -14.29
C SER A 64 27.51 16.30 -12.85
N VAL A 65 27.08 15.05 -12.64
CA VAL A 65 27.08 14.42 -11.30
C VAL A 65 28.51 14.38 -10.74
N GLN A 66 29.50 13.94 -11.52
CA GLN A 66 30.91 13.93 -11.09
C GLN A 66 31.39 15.33 -10.72
N TRP A 67 31.14 16.31 -11.58
CA TRP A 67 31.54 17.69 -11.34
C TRP A 67 30.90 18.26 -10.05
N LEU A 68 29.61 18.03 -9.82
CA LEU A 68 28.92 18.48 -8.61
C LEU A 68 29.49 17.81 -7.35
N VAL A 69 29.79 16.50 -7.42
CA VAL A 69 30.40 15.76 -6.31
C VAL A 69 31.83 16.23 -6.02
N GLU A 70 32.62 16.54 -7.04
CA GLU A 70 33.97 17.11 -6.91
C GLU A 70 33.96 18.51 -6.27
N HIS A 71 32.81 19.18 -6.28
CA HIS A 71 32.58 20.48 -5.64
C HIS A 71 31.78 20.38 -4.34
N ASP A 72 31.77 19.22 -3.70
CA ASP A 72 31.17 18.97 -2.37
C ASP A 72 29.64 19.16 -2.28
N VAL A 73 28.89 18.92 -3.37
CA VAL A 73 27.42 18.95 -3.33
C VAL A 73 26.86 17.98 -2.28
N ASN A 74 25.80 18.38 -1.59
CA ASN A 74 25.15 17.58 -0.57
C ASN A 74 24.36 16.41 -1.17
N LEU A 75 24.94 15.21 -1.16
CA LEU A 75 24.28 13.98 -1.60
C LEU A 75 23.15 13.50 -0.66
N ASN A 76 23.04 14.08 0.54
CA ASN A 76 22.22 13.57 1.65
C ASN A 76 21.21 14.62 2.14
N VAL A 77 20.61 15.39 1.24
CA VAL A 77 19.52 16.31 1.56
C VAL A 77 18.42 15.55 2.29
N LYS A 78 18.04 16.03 3.47
CA LYS A 78 17.00 15.40 4.30
C LYS A 78 15.68 15.46 3.54
N GLY A 79 14.99 14.33 3.40
CA GLY A 79 13.71 14.24 2.70
C GLY A 79 13.83 14.09 1.17
N ASN A 80 15.01 14.34 0.60
CA ASN A 80 15.27 14.12 -0.83
C ASN A 80 16.74 13.68 -1.07
N PRO A 81 17.19 12.54 -0.53
CA PRO A 81 18.57 12.09 -0.68
C PRO A 81 18.88 11.70 -2.14
N GLY A 82 20.05 12.11 -2.64
CA GLY A 82 20.44 11.88 -4.04
C GLY A 82 20.50 10.40 -4.43
N PHE A 83 20.76 9.50 -3.49
CA PHE A 83 20.75 8.05 -3.76
C PHE A 83 19.40 7.55 -4.29
N LEU A 84 18.29 8.06 -3.75
CA LEU A 84 16.95 7.66 -4.18
C LEU A 84 16.65 8.12 -5.62
N LYS A 85 17.08 9.32 -5.99
CA LYS A 85 17.00 9.81 -7.39
C LYS A 85 17.87 8.98 -8.32
N ALA A 86 19.11 8.69 -7.93
CA ALA A 86 20.00 7.85 -8.72
C ALA A 86 19.41 6.45 -8.96
N VAL A 87 18.80 5.85 -7.94
CA VAL A 87 18.10 4.57 -8.05
C VAL A 87 16.96 4.64 -9.09
N ARG A 88 16.20 5.74 -9.09
CA ARG A 88 15.04 5.90 -9.96
C ARG A 88 15.39 6.22 -11.41
N TYR A 89 16.48 6.95 -11.65
CA TYR A 89 16.77 7.54 -12.96
C TYR A 89 18.08 7.06 -13.62
N CYS A 90 19.01 6.53 -12.83
CA CYS A 90 20.35 6.18 -13.30
C CYS A 90 20.58 4.66 -13.36
N ASP A 91 21.82 4.29 -13.71
CA ASP A 91 22.33 2.93 -13.71
C ASP A 91 23.32 2.67 -12.54
N GLU A 92 23.81 1.44 -12.46
CA GLU A 92 24.75 0.96 -11.47
C GLU A 92 26.00 1.85 -11.34
N THR A 93 26.49 2.44 -12.44
CA THR A 93 27.72 3.26 -12.45
C THR A 93 27.53 4.51 -11.61
N VAL A 94 26.46 5.24 -11.85
CA VAL A 94 26.16 6.49 -11.13
C VAL A 94 25.84 6.19 -9.68
N MET A 95 25.04 5.14 -9.41
CA MET A 95 24.69 4.72 -8.06
C MET A 95 25.92 4.39 -7.21
N LYS A 96 26.85 3.60 -7.75
CA LYS A 96 28.09 3.26 -7.05
C LYS A 96 28.97 4.48 -6.84
N TYR A 97 29.11 5.33 -7.87
CA TYR A 97 29.91 6.54 -7.78
C TYR A 97 29.46 7.45 -6.63
N ILE A 98 28.17 7.78 -6.53
CA ILE A 98 27.71 8.67 -5.45
C ILE A 98 27.83 8.02 -4.06
N VAL A 99 27.69 6.69 -3.95
CA VAL A 99 27.89 5.98 -2.67
C VAL A 99 29.36 5.98 -2.26
N GLU A 100 30.28 5.79 -3.21
CA GLU A 100 31.73 5.93 -2.98
C GLU A 100 32.11 7.33 -2.47
N HIS A 101 31.30 8.35 -2.81
CA HIS A 101 31.48 9.74 -2.38
C HIS A 101 30.54 10.14 -1.22
N GLY A 102 29.95 9.16 -0.52
CA GLY A 102 29.28 9.40 0.76
C GLY A 102 27.76 9.56 0.70
N ALA A 103 27.11 9.27 -0.44
CA ALA A 103 25.65 9.12 -0.46
C ALA A 103 25.22 7.97 0.45
N LYS A 104 24.24 8.22 1.32
CA LYS A 104 23.69 7.24 2.24
C LYS A 104 22.59 6.41 1.56
N VAL A 105 22.74 5.09 1.64
CA VAL A 105 21.87 4.14 0.92
C VAL A 105 20.55 3.81 1.63
N ASN A 106 20.44 4.14 2.92
CA ASN A 106 19.32 3.72 3.79
C ASN A 106 18.40 4.88 4.22
N GLU A 107 18.56 6.05 3.62
CA GLU A 107 17.68 7.20 3.88
C GLU A 107 16.32 7.00 3.19
N ARG A 108 15.33 7.75 3.66
CA ARG A 108 13.98 7.82 3.09
C ARG A 108 13.69 9.24 2.64
N ASP A 109 12.84 9.37 1.63
CA ASP A 109 12.31 10.68 1.25
C ASP A 109 11.20 11.15 2.21
N ASP A 110 10.65 12.35 1.96
CA ASP A 110 9.61 12.96 2.81
C ASP A 110 8.27 12.20 2.79
N VAL A 111 8.03 11.36 1.78
CA VAL A 111 6.88 10.45 1.74
C VAL A 111 7.18 9.09 2.38
N GLY A 112 8.39 8.92 2.91
CA GLY A 112 8.83 7.72 3.60
C GLY A 112 9.31 6.60 2.67
N SER A 113 9.51 6.89 1.38
CA SER A 113 9.92 5.93 0.38
C SER A 113 11.42 5.63 0.46
N ASP A 114 11.78 4.35 0.35
CA ASP A 114 13.17 3.89 0.31
C ASP A 114 13.67 3.48 -1.09
N ALA A 115 14.91 3.00 -1.17
CA ALA A 115 15.55 2.68 -2.44
C ALA A 115 14.82 1.59 -3.22
N PHE A 116 14.31 0.54 -2.57
CA PHE A 116 13.57 -0.49 -3.30
C PHE A 116 12.26 0.06 -3.86
N GLU A 117 11.53 0.87 -3.09
CA GLU A 117 10.30 1.52 -3.56
C GLU A 117 10.56 2.48 -4.74
N GLN A 118 11.65 3.24 -4.72
CA GLN A 118 12.04 4.12 -5.83
C GLN A 118 12.42 3.34 -7.10
N ALA A 119 13.05 2.17 -6.95
CA ALA A 119 13.32 1.28 -8.08
C ALA A 119 12.02 0.74 -8.68
N MET A 120 11.04 0.36 -7.84
CA MET A 120 9.72 -0.09 -8.29
C MET A 120 8.98 1.04 -9.03
N TYR A 121 8.94 2.24 -8.43
CA TYR A 121 8.26 3.39 -9.00
C TYR A 121 8.88 3.84 -10.33
N GLY A 122 10.21 3.84 -10.43
CA GLY A 122 10.94 4.08 -11.68
C GLY A 122 10.90 2.93 -12.68
N LYS A 123 10.33 1.77 -12.32
CA LYS A 123 10.41 0.50 -13.07
C LYS A 123 11.86 0.10 -13.43
N ARG A 124 12.81 0.44 -12.56
CA ARG A 124 14.25 0.17 -12.66
C ARG A 124 14.60 -1.14 -11.93
N TYR A 125 13.93 -2.23 -12.30
CA TYR A 125 14.09 -3.51 -11.60
C TYR A 125 15.53 -4.06 -11.68
N GLU A 126 16.29 -3.67 -12.70
CA GLU A 126 17.71 -3.97 -12.83
C GLU A 126 18.57 -3.35 -11.72
N ASN A 127 18.09 -2.32 -11.03
CA ASN A 127 18.80 -1.68 -9.92
C ASN A 127 18.61 -2.41 -8.59
N LEU A 128 17.63 -3.33 -8.45
CA LEU A 128 17.38 -4.06 -7.20
C LEU A 128 18.61 -4.83 -6.68
N PRO A 129 19.36 -5.60 -7.51
CA PRO A 129 20.57 -6.27 -7.03
C PRO A 129 21.68 -5.29 -6.62
N VAL A 130 21.76 -4.14 -7.28
CA VAL A 130 22.74 -3.09 -6.96
C VAL A 130 22.43 -2.50 -5.58
N ILE A 131 21.17 -2.11 -5.34
CA ILE A 131 20.68 -1.60 -4.05
C ILE A 131 21.02 -2.59 -2.91
N HIS A 132 20.71 -3.87 -3.12
CA HIS A 132 21.03 -4.93 -2.17
C HIS A 132 22.54 -5.01 -1.89
N SER A 133 23.36 -5.03 -2.96
CA SER A 133 24.83 -5.12 -2.83
C SER A 133 25.47 -3.92 -2.14
N LEU A 134 24.83 -2.76 -2.18
CA LEU A 134 25.28 -1.53 -1.53
C LEU A 134 24.89 -1.44 -0.05
N GLY A 135 24.20 -2.45 0.49
CA GLY A 135 23.88 -2.56 1.91
C GLY A 135 22.48 -2.14 2.31
N HIS A 136 21.61 -1.81 1.35
CA HIS A 136 20.17 -1.70 1.56
C HIS A 136 19.53 -3.07 1.31
N THR A 137 19.66 -3.97 2.29
CA THR A 137 19.38 -5.40 2.13
C THR A 137 17.89 -5.74 2.14
N VAL A 138 17.53 -6.78 1.39
CA VAL A 138 16.14 -7.20 1.17
C VAL A 138 15.46 -7.68 2.46
N ASP A 139 16.16 -8.44 3.28
CA ASP A 139 15.66 -8.96 4.57
C ASP A 139 15.23 -7.83 5.53
N LYS A 140 15.86 -6.66 5.43
CA LYS A 140 15.62 -5.54 6.32
C LYS A 140 14.66 -4.50 5.75
N TYR A 141 14.71 -4.24 4.44
CA TYR A 141 13.99 -3.13 3.83
C TYR A 141 13.02 -3.55 2.70
N GLY A 142 13.12 -4.78 2.20
CA GLY A 142 12.38 -5.23 1.02
C GLY A 142 10.88 -5.45 1.20
N GLY A 143 10.36 -5.46 2.43
CA GLY A 143 8.97 -5.86 2.72
C GLY A 143 7.89 -5.04 1.99
N ASN A 144 8.02 -3.69 2.00
CA ASN A 144 7.09 -2.82 1.29
C ASN A 144 7.13 -3.04 -0.22
N ALA A 145 8.33 -3.00 -0.81
CA ALA A 145 8.51 -3.17 -2.25
C ALA A 145 8.07 -4.56 -2.72
N PHE A 146 8.31 -5.61 -1.92
CA PHE A 146 7.83 -6.96 -2.18
C PHE A 146 6.30 -7.03 -2.20
N ARG A 147 5.63 -6.44 -1.21
CA ARG A 147 4.17 -6.38 -1.17
C ARG A 147 3.60 -5.64 -2.40
N ASN A 148 4.19 -4.51 -2.78
CA ASN A 148 3.77 -3.74 -3.96
C ASN A 148 4.00 -4.53 -5.27
N ALA A 149 5.07 -5.33 -5.36
CA ALA A 149 5.35 -6.15 -6.54
C ALA A 149 4.28 -7.21 -6.83
N ILE A 150 3.48 -7.60 -5.83
CA ILE A 150 2.42 -8.61 -5.97
C ILE A 150 1.34 -8.14 -6.95
N SER A 151 0.86 -6.90 -6.83
CA SER A 151 -0.18 -6.36 -7.73
C SER A 151 0.30 -6.20 -9.17
N ASP A 152 1.60 -5.98 -9.36
CA ASP A 152 2.23 -5.86 -10.67
C ASP A 152 2.43 -7.21 -11.38
N ARG A 153 2.23 -8.34 -10.67
CA ARG A 153 2.43 -9.72 -11.16
C ARG A 153 3.81 -9.96 -11.78
N ASN A 154 4.81 -9.21 -11.32
CA ASN A 154 6.17 -9.29 -11.84
C ASN A 154 6.97 -10.36 -11.10
N TYR A 155 6.78 -11.62 -11.49
CA TYR A 155 7.42 -12.78 -10.86
C TYR A 155 8.94 -12.67 -10.75
N ARG A 156 9.62 -12.05 -11.73
CA ARG A 156 11.08 -11.86 -11.67
C ARG A 156 11.50 -10.98 -10.49
N VAL A 157 10.72 -9.94 -10.18
CA VAL A 157 10.98 -9.06 -9.03
C VAL A 157 10.64 -9.77 -7.72
N ILE A 158 9.53 -10.51 -7.71
CA ILE A 158 9.08 -11.31 -6.57
C ILE A 158 10.15 -12.37 -6.22
N GLU A 159 10.66 -13.09 -7.22
CA GLU A 159 11.75 -14.06 -7.09
C GLU A 159 13.01 -13.40 -6.51
N PHE A 160 13.41 -12.23 -7.01
CA PHE A 160 14.56 -11.49 -6.44
C PHE A 160 14.38 -11.25 -4.94
N PHE A 161 13.21 -10.81 -4.49
CA PHE A 161 12.97 -10.54 -3.07
C PHE A 161 12.95 -11.83 -2.24
N ILE A 162 12.31 -12.90 -2.73
CA ILE A 162 12.26 -14.21 -2.06
C ILE A 162 13.66 -14.81 -1.93
N ASP A 163 14.43 -14.84 -3.02
CA ASP A 163 15.79 -15.41 -3.06
C ASP A 163 16.77 -14.66 -2.15
N ASN A 164 16.47 -13.39 -1.86
CA ASN A 164 17.28 -12.54 -0.96
C ASN A 164 16.67 -12.38 0.45
N GLY A 165 15.74 -13.27 0.83
CA GLY A 165 15.30 -13.45 2.20
C GLY A 165 14.30 -12.42 2.71
N VAL A 166 13.44 -11.88 1.83
CA VAL A 166 12.34 -11.01 2.27
C VAL A 166 11.40 -11.76 3.23
N ASP A 167 10.82 -11.03 4.18
CA ASP A 167 9.69 -11.55 4.95
C ASP A 167 8.45 -11.65 4.05
N VAL A 168 8.14 -12.87 3.57
CA VAL A 168 6.95 -13.15 2.74
C VAL A 168 5.64 -12.80 3.48
N ASN A 169 5.69 -12.74 4.82
CA ASN A 169 4.57 -12.40 5.69
C ASN A 169 4.57 -10.94 6.14
N TYR A 170 5.32 -10.06 5.44
CA TYR A 170 5.41 -8.64 5.76
C TYR A 170 4.04 -8.00 6.01
N ASN A 171 3.84 -7.46 7.21
CA ASN A 171 2.56 -6.93 7.66
C ASN A 171 2.79 -5.63 8.43
N SER A 172 2.86 -4.51 7.70
CA SER A 172 3.01 -3.18 8.29
C SER A 172 2.23 -2.14 7.48
N ALA A 173 1.94 -1.00 8.13
CA ALA A 173 1.23 0.09 7.48
C ALA A 173 2.20 0.95 6.69
N ASP A 174 1.75 1.42 5.54
CA ASP A 174 2.37 2.50 4.77
C ASP A 174 1.27 3.41 4.20
N MET A 175 1.63 4.37 3.35
CA MET A 175 0.67 5.30 2.77
C MET A 175 -0.30 4.65 1.77
N VAL A 176 0.07 3.53 1.15
CA VAL A 176 -0.77 2.78 0.19
C VAL A 176 -1.68 1.80 0.92
N TYR A 177 -1.17 1.19 1.99
CA TYR A 177 -1.79 0.08 2.70
C TYR A 177 -1.90 0.34 4.21
N PRO A 178 -2.79 1.25 4.65
CA PRO A 178 -2.94 1.61 6.06
C PRO A 178 -3.49 0.47 6.93
N PHE A 179 -4.21 -0.47 6.31
CA PHE A 179 -4.79 -1.65 6.96
C PHE A 179 -3.80 -2.80 7.14
N LYS A 180 -2.51 -2.64 6.77
CA LYS A 180 -1.46 -3.65 6.99
C LYS A 180 -1.74 -5.03 6.38
N PRO A 181 -2.10 -5.13 5.08
CA PRO A 181 -2.24 -6.41 4.42
C PRO A 181 -0.89 -7.14 4.35
N THR A 182 -0.92 -8.46 4.45
CA THR A 182 0.19 -9.30 3.99
C THR A 182 0.25 -9.31 2.45
N PRO A 183 1.39 -9.64 1.83
CA PRO A 183 1.47 -9.92 0.40
C PRO A 183 0.39 -10.88 -0.10
N LEU A 184 0.05 -11.90 0.70
CA LEU A 184 -1.01 -12.87 0.38
C LEU A 184 -2.41 -12.23 0.41
N CYS A 185 -2.71 -11.37 1.39
CA CYS A 185 -3.96 -10.60 1.41
C CYS A 185 -4.08 -9.66 0.19
N VAL A 186 -2.96 -9.07 -0.25
CA VAL A 186 -2.93 -8.27 -1.48
C VAL A 186 -3.30 -9.14 -2.68
N ALA A 187 -2.65 -10.29 -2.88
CA ALA A 187 -2.95 -11.21 -3.98
C ALA A 187 -4.43 -11.66 -3.98
N ALA A 188 -4.98 -11.98 -2.81
CA ALA A 188 -6.38 -12.39 -2.66
C ALA A 188 -7.35 -11.27 -3.07
N ARG A 189 -7.05 -10.01 -2.71
CA ARG A 189 -7.88 -8.84 -3.06
C ARG A 189 -7.90 -8.56 -4.57
N TYR A 190 -6.82 -8.89 -5.27
CA TYR A 190 -6.73 -8.86 -6.75
C TYR A 190 -7.30 -10.09 -7.43
N VAL A 191 -7.91 -11.01 -6.66
CA VAL A 191 -8.52 -12.25 -7.16
C VAL A 191 -7.51 -13.08 -7.97
N ASP A 192 -6.26 -13.15 -7.50
CA ASP A 192 -5.15 -13.82 -8.16
C ASP A 192 -4.78 -15.13 -7.45
N LEU A 193 -5.62 -16.16 -7.63
CA LEU A 193 -5.39 -17.48 -7.04
C LEU A 193 -4.02 -18.10 -7.43
N PRO A 194 -3.53 -17.99 -8.69
CA PRO A 194 -2.16 -18.41 -9.03
C PRO A 194 -1.08 -17.75 -8.17
N MET A 195 -1.13 -16.43 -7.98
CA MET A 195 -0.18 -15.73 -7.11
C MET A 195 -0.34 -16.13 -5.64
N CYS A 196 -1.58 -16.34 -5.18
CA CYS A 196 -1.82 -16.83 -3.83
C CYS A 196 -1.15 -18.19 -3.59
N LYS A 197 -1.32 -19.14 -4.52
CA LYS A 197 -0.67 -20.45 -4.47
C LYS A 197 0.86 -20.31 -4.47
N TYR A 198 1.39 -19.46 -5.34
CA TYR A 198 2.83 -19.20 -5.41
C TYR A 198 3.40 -18.66 -4.09
N LEU A 199 2.72 -17.70 -3.45
CA LEU A 199 3.15 -17.16 -2.16
C LEU A 199 3.08 -18.19 -1.04
N VAL A 200 2.03 -19.03 -1.01
CA VAL A 200 1.90 -20.14 -0.04
C VAL A 200 3.02 -21.16 -0.22
N GLU A 201 3.37 -21.51 -1.46
CA GLU A 201 4.51 -22.39 -1.76
C GLU A 201 5.84 -21.83 -1.22
N HIS A 202 5.95 -20.51 -1.08
CA HIS A 202 7.09 -19.79 -0.53
C HIS A 202 6.92 -19.38 0.95
N GLY A 203 5.96 -19.97 1.67
CA GLY A 203 5.83 -19.82 3.12
C GLY A 203 4.94 -18.67 3.59
N ALA A 204 4.07 -18.14 2.73
CA ALA A 204 3.02 -17.24 3.19
C ALA A 204 2.05 -17.97 4.14
N ASP A 205 1.80 -17.36 5.29
CA ASP A 205 0.90 -17.85 6.31
C ASP A 205 -0.54 -17.38 5.99
N VAL A 206 -1.39 -18.35 5.65
CA VAL A 206 -2.80 -18.15 5.31
C VAL A 206 -3.64 -17.67 6.50
N THR A 207 -3.12 -17.76 7.73
CA THR A 207 -3.85 -17.41 8.96
C THR A 207 -3.63 -15.98 9.42
N LEU A 208 -2.66 -15.26 8.86
CA LEU A 208 -2.37 -13.89 9.25
C LEU A 208 -3.46 -12.94 8.79
N SER A 209 -3.97 -12.15 9.74
CA SER A 209 -4.95 -11.12 9.48
C SER A 209 -4.30 -9.74 9.33
N GLU A 210 -4.93 -8.89 8.53
CA GLU A 210 -4.66 -7.47 8.46
C GLU A 210 -5.30 -6.73 9.66
N LYS A 211 -5.11 -5.40 9.76
CA LYS A 211 -5.47 -4.58 10.93
C LYS A 211 -6.95 -4.69 11.31
N ASP A 212 -7.82 -4.88 10.34
CA ASP A 212 -9.26 -5.00 10.52
C ASP A 212 -9.72 -6.43 10.87
N GLY A 213 -8.81 -7.41 10.88
CA GLY A 213 -9.11 -8.81 11.17
C GLY A 213 -9.39 -9.66 9.93
N MET A 214 -9.39 -9.07 8.72
CA MET A 214 -9.52 -9.83 7.48
C MET A 214 -8.26 -10.65 7.22
N ARG A 215 -8.44 -11.87 6.72
CA ARG A 215 -7.38 -12.80 6.32
C ARG A 215 -7.66 -13.30 4.91
N PRO A 216 -6.73 -14.00 4.24
CA PRO A 216 -6.91 -14.44 2.85
C PRO A 216 -8.25 -15.15 2.59
N TYR A 217 -8.70 -16.04 3.49
CA TYR A 217 -10.01 -16.69 3.39
C TYR A 217 -11.20 -15.71 3.40
N SER A 218 -11.25 -14.77 4.34
CA SER A 218 -12.39 -13.84 4.44
C SER A 218 -12.39 -12.81 3.29
N ILE A 219 -11.21 -12.44 2.79
CA ILE A 219 -11.07 -11.62 1.58
C ILE A 219 -11.60 -12.37 0.35
N ALA A 220 -11.27 -13.65 0.20
CA ALA A 220 -11.79 -14.47 -0.91
C ALA A 220 -13.33 -14.55 -0.90
N LEU A 221 -13.92 -14.73 0.30
CA LEU A 221 -15.37 -14.66 0.49
C LEU A 221 -15.95 -13.29 0.10
N GLU A 222 -15.34 -12.20 0.59
CA GLU A 222 -15.75 -10.82 0.25
C GLU A 222 -15.72 -10.57 -1.26
N LYS A 223 -14.70 -11.08 -1.95
CA LYS A 223 -14.57 -10.98 -3.42
C LYS A 223 -15.42 -11.97 -4.20
N GLY A 224 -16.12 -12.88 -3.52
CA GLY A 224 -16.98 -13.88 -4.15
C GLY A 224 -16.22 -14.94 -4.96
N ASP A 225 -14.95 -15.19 -4.63
CA ASP A 225 -14.15 -16.24 -5.27
C ASP A 225 -14.17 -17.50 -4.41
N ASP A 226 -15.15 -18.37 -4.71
CA ASP A 226 -15.36 -19.63 -4.00
C ASP A 226 -14.19 -20.60 -4.13
N GLU A 227 -13.51 -20.63 -5.29
CA GLU A 227 -12.37 -21.53 -5.51
C GLU A 227 -11.21 -21.14 -4.59
N MET A 228 -10.91 -19.84 -4.52
CA MET A 228 -9.88 -19.31 -3.65
C MET A 228 -10.25 -19.44 -2.16
N ALA A 229 -11.51 -19.23 -1.81
CA ALA A 229 -11.98 -19.44 -0.44
C ALA A 229 -11.82 -20.91 0.00
N GLU A 230 -12.22 -21.87 -0.84
CA GLU A 230 -12.03 -23.30 -0.53
C GLU A 230 -10.54 -23.69 -0.51
N TYR A 231 -9.71 -23.08 -1.36
CA TYR A 231 -8.26 -23.26 -1.28
C TYR A 231 -7.71 -22.81 0.08
N PHE A 232 -7.98 -21.59 0.54
CA PHE A 232 -7.49 -21.11 1.84
C PHE A 232 -8.03 -21.91 3.01
N LYS A 233 -9.33 -22.21 3.01
CA LYS A 233 -9.96 -23.06 4.03
C LYS A 233 -9.31 -24.44 4.15
N SER A 234 -8.85 -25.02 3.03
CA SER A 234 -8.16 -26.31 3.05
C SER A 234 -6.77 -26.26 3.70
N LEU A 235 -6.17 -25.08 3.81
CA LEU A 235 -4.86 -24.83 4.39
C LEU A 235 -4.92 -24.34 5.84
N GLU A 236 -6.07 -23.82 6.25
CA GLU A 236 -6.28 -23.26 7.58
C GLU A 236 -6.60 -24.35 8.61
N PRO A 237 -6.38 -24.08 9.91
CA PRO A 237 -6.84 -24.98 10.97
C PRO A 237 -8.34 -25.21 10.88
N VAL A 238 -8.77 -26.47 10.95
CA VAL A 238 -10.19 -26.86 10.86
C VAL A 238 -11.04 -26.13 11.90
N GLU A 239 -10.44 -25.81 13.05
CA GLU A 239 -11.05 -25.10 14.16
C GLU A 239 -11.57 -23.71 13.78
N TYR A 240 -10.98 -23.05 12.76
CA TYR A 240 -11.39 -21.72 12.31
C TYR A 240 -12.72 -21.74 11.55
N HIS A 241 -13.13 -22.91 11.06
CA HIS A 241 -14.38 -23.11 10.31
C HIS A 241 -15.41 -23.90 11.12
N ASP A 242 -15.11 -24.19 12.39
CA ASP A 242 -16.04 -24.85 13.30
C ASP A 242 -16.99 -23.84 13.96
N LEU A 243 -18.28 -24.15 13.92
CA LEU A 243 -19.33 -23.29 14.46
C LEU A 243 -19.20 -23.07 15.97
N GLN A 244 -18.86 -24.12 16.73
CA GLN A 244 -18.79 -24.03 18.18
C GLN A 244 -17.58 -23.21 18.64
N ASN A 245 -16.44 -23.39 17.97
CA ASN A 245 -15.24 -22.58 18.20
C ASN A 245 -15.50 -21.11 17.87
N LYS A 246 -16.18 -20.82 16.76
CA LYS A 246 -16.57 -19.45 16.42
C LYS A 246 -17.50 -18.85 17.48
N LEU A 247 -18.51 -19.59 17.93
CA LEU A 247 -19.41 -19.12 18.98
C LEU A 247 -18.64 -18.82 20.29
N ASP A 248 -17.63 -19.62 20.61
CA ASP A 248 -16.76 -19.42 21.77
C ASP A 248 -15.88 -18.19 21.62
N GLU A 249 -15.29 -17.97 20.45
CA GLU A 249 -14.57 -16.74 20.09
C GLU A 249 -15.47 -15.51 20.24
N LEU A 250 -16.73 -15.62 19.80
CA LEU A 250 -17.68 -14.51 19.75
C LEU A 250 -18.40 -14.22 21.08
N LYS A 251 -18.18 -15.01 22.15
CA LYS A 251 -18.74 -14.77 23.49
C LYS A 251 -18.59 -13.31 23.98
N PRO A 252 -17.43 -12.65 23.85
CA PRO A 252 -17.25 -11.27 24.28
C PRO A 252 -18.08 -10.24 23.50
N PHE A 253 -18.57 -10.60 22.30
CA PHE A 253 -19.39 -9.73 21.45
C PHE A 253 -20.85 -9.70 21.84
N LYS A 254 -21.31 -10.59 22.74
CA LYS A 254 -22.66 -10.57 23.33
C LYS A 254 -23.78 -10.52 22.28
N LEU A 255 -23.62 -11.28 21.20
CA LEU A 255 -24.60 -11.35 20.11
C LEU A 255 -25.97 -11.78 20.66
N SER A 256 -27.04 -11.15 20.17
CA SER A 256 -28.40 -11.57 20.47
C SER A 256 -28.68 -12.95 19.86
N LYS A 257 -29.79 -13.59 20.26
CA LYS A 257 -30.17 -14.88 19.67
C LYS A 257 -30.52 -14.68 18.20
N GLU A 258 -31.27 -13.62 17.92
CA GLU A 258 -31.79 -13.24 16.61
C GLU A 258 -30.66 -12.99 15.61
N LEU A 259 -29.61 -12.25 16.01
CA LEU A 259 -28.45 -11.99 15.15
C LEU A 259 -27.66 -13.29 14.87
N LYS A 260 -27.52 -14.17 15.85
CA LYS A 260 -26.85 -15.46 15.63
C LYS A 260 -27.66 -16.36 14.71
N ASP A 261 -28.97 -16.42 14.90
CA ASP A 261 -29.87 -17.23 14.07
C ASP A 261 -29.86 -16.70 12.63
N PHE A 262 -29.85 -15.38 12.44
CA PHE A 262 -29.70 -14.74 11.12
C PHE A 262 -28.39 -15.11 10.42
N LEU A 263 -27.24 -14.91 11.07
CA LEU A 263 -25.92 -15.21 10.46
C LEU A 263 -25.68 -16.70 10.22
N GLN A 264 -26.49 -17.59 10.82
CA GLN A 264 -26.46 -19.04 10.55
C GLN A 264 -27.52 -19.47 9.51
N GLY A 265 -28.37 -18.55 9.06
CA GLY A 265 -29.37 -18.80 8.03
C GLY A 265 -28.78 -18.82 6.62
N ASP A 266 -29.63 -19.19 5.66
CA ASP A 266 -29.26 -19.29 4.25
C ASP A 266 -29.48 -17.97 3.47
N GLU A 267 -30.31 -17.06 4.01
CA GLU A 267 -30.65 -15.78 3.39
C GLU A 267 -29.74 -14.67 3.94
N LEU A 268 -28.59 -14.48 3.28
CA LEU A 268 -27.57 -13.49 3.64
C LEU A 268 -27.31 -12.46 2.54
N HIS A 269 -28.12 -12.45 1.49
CA HIS A 269 -28.08 -11.49 0.39
C HIS A 269 -29.42 -10.75 0.35
N PHE A 270 -29.36 -9.43 0.25
CA PHE A 270 -30.53 -8.56 0.20
C PHE A 270 -30.36 -7.54 -0.91
N ASP A 271 -31.25 -7.58 -1.91
CA ASP A 271 -31.44 -6.50 -2.87
C ASP A 271 -32.08 -5.29 -2.16
N LEU A 272 -31.55 -4.10 -2.40
CA LEU A 272 -31.97 -2.86 -1.76
C LEU A 272 -32.58 -1.91 -2.79
N ASP A 273 -33.77 -2.26 -3.32
CA ASP A 273 -34.44 -1.53 -4.41
C ASP A 273 -34.70 -0.03 -4.13
N GLU A 274 -34.80 0.35 -2.86
CA GLU A 274 -35.04 1.74 -2.40
C GLU A 274 -33.77 2.44 -1.90
N SER A 275 -32.59 1.87 -2.17
CA SER A 275 -31.30 2.46 -1.77
C SER A 275 -30.30 2.49 -2.91
N ASP A 276 -29.51 3.57 -2.99
CA ASP A 276 -28.43 3.68 -3.97
C ASP A 276 -27.28 2.67 -3.71
N VAL A 277 -27.26 2.00 -2.55
CA VAL A 277 -26.31 0.92 -2.24
C VAL A 277 -26.53 -0.31 -3.15
N GLY A 278 -27.75 -0.52 -3.65
CA GLY A 278 -28.10 -1.59 -4.58
C GLY A 278 -28.28 -2.96 -3.90
N PHE A 279 -27.29 -3.44 -3.15
CA PHE A 279 -27.42 -4.68 -2.38
C PHE A 279 -26.52 -4.71 -1.15
N ILE A 280 -26.83 -5.58 -0.20
CA ILE A 280 -25.92 -5.95 0.89
C ILE A 280 -25.83 -7.46 1.02
N ASP A 281 -24.60 -7.93 1.12
CA ASP A 281 -24.29 -9.29 1.50
C ASP A 281 -23.77 -9.32 2.94
N PHE A 282 -24.15 -10.35 3.69
CA PHE A 282 -23.62 -10.65 5.01
C PHE A 282 -22.67 -11.85 4.98
N PHE A 283 -21.70 -11.84 5.88
CA PHE A 283 -20.94 -13.04 6.18
C PHE A 283 -21.83 -14.05 6.93
N SER A 284 -21.57 -15.33 6.74
CA SER A 284 -22.06 -16.34 7.69
C SER A 284 -21.41 -16.14 9.06
N LEU A 285 -22.00 -16.70 10.11
CA LEU A 285 -21.49 -16.55 11.48
C LEU A 285 -20.03 -16.97 11.60
N THR A 286 -19.65 -18.09 10.97
CA THR A 286 -18.28 -18.61 10.94
C THR A 286 -17.32 -17.70 10.19
N ALA A 287 -17.80 -16.95 9.21
CA ALA A 287 -16.99 -16.02 8.41
C ALA A 287 -16.96 -14.59 8.96
N ALA A 288 -17.87 -14.22 9.88
CA ALA A 288 -17.93 -12.88 10.45
C ALA A 288 -16.60 -12.48 11.12
N VAL A 289 -16.22 -11.21 10.94
CA VAL A 289 -14.83 -10.76 11.13
C VAL A 289 -14.72 -9.90 12.40
N PRO A 290 -14.03 -10.39 13.46
CA PRO A 290 -13.78 -9.59 14.65
C PRO A 290 -12.77 -8.48 14.35
N MET A 291 -13.22 -7.24 14.50
CA MET A 291 -12.40 -6.05 14.28
C MET A 291 -12.03 -5.37 15.60
N LYS A 292 -10.98 -4.53 15.53
CA LYS A 292 -10.59 -3.64 16.62
C LYS A 292 -10.32 -2.23 16.12
N ILE A 293 -11.20 -1.30 16.46
CA ILE A 293 -11.06 0.13 16.15
C ILE A 293 -10.69 0.87 17.44
N GLY A 294 -9.42 1.27 17.55
CA GLY A 294 -8.85 1.82 18.77
C GLY A 294 -8.97 0.86 19.96
N ARG A 295 -9.84 1.19 20.93
CA ARG A 295 -10.14 0.34 22.10
C ARG A 295 -11.45 -0.46 21.95
N GLN A 296 -12.20 -0.22 20.89
CA GLN A 296 -13.52 -0.81 20.66
C GLN A 296 -13.35 -2.13 19.91
N LYS A 297 -14.11 -3.15 20.33
CA LYS A 297 -14.24 -4.41 19.60
C LYS A 297 -15.54 -4.35 18.83
N LEU A 298 -15.50 -4.66 17.54
CA LEU A 298 -16.66 -4.68 16.65
C LEU A 298 -16.67 -6.02 15.93
N LEU A 299 -17.84 -6.52 15.56
CA LEU A 299 -17.93 -7.68 14.68
C LEU A 299 -18.46 -7.20 13.35
N ARG A 300 -17.63 -7.21 12.31
CA ARG A 300 -18.11 -6.95 10.95
C ARG A 300 -18.98 -8.11 10.50
N ILE A 301 -20.21 -7.77 10.13
CA ILE A 301 -21.21 -8.71 9.66
C ILE A 301 -21.49 -8.53 8.17
N SER A 302 -21.29 -7.33 7.60
CA SER A 302 -21.36 -7.17 6.14
C SER A 302 -20.16 -7.83 5.47
N LYS A 303 -20.45 -8.60 4.44
CA LYS A 303 -19.49 -9.12 3.47
C LYS A 303 -19.25 -8.08 2.38
N SER A 304 -20.32 -7.57 1.75
CA SER A 304 -20.23 -6.57 0.68
C SER A 304 -21.43 -5.61 0.75
N THR A 305 -21.23 -4.36 0.33
CA THR A 305 -22.22 -3.27 0.34
C THR A 305 -22.27 -2.60 -1.04
N GLY A 306 -22.17 -3.42 -2.09
CA GLY A 306 -22.13 -2.94 -3.47
C GLY A 306 -20.92 -2.03 -3.72
N ASP A 307 -21.18 -0.86 -4.30
CA ASP A 307 -20.15 0.14 -4.61
C ASP A 307 -19.69 0.96 -3.38
N TYR A 308 -20.27 0.71 -2.19
CA TYR A 308 -19.93 1.38 -0.94
C TYR A 308 -19.13 0.48 0.00
N ASP A 309 -18.11 -0.21 -0.52
CA ASP A 309 -17.30 -1.18 0.24
C ASP A 309 -16.48 -0.57 1.40
N HIS A 310 -16.25 0.75 1.37
CA HIS A 310 -15.72 1.54 2.47
C HIS A 310 -16.67 1.63 3.68
N ILE A 311 -17.97 1.38 3.50
CA ILE A 311 -18.97 1.33 4.57
C ILE A 311 -19.16 -0.10 5.04
N GLN A 312 -18.72 -0.39 6.27
CA GLN A 312 -18.86 -1.71 6.88
C GLN A 312 -19.97 -1.73 7.91
N ILE A 313 -20.93 -2.66 7.78
CA ILE A 313 -21.96 -2.89 8.79
C ILE A 313 -21.41 -3.83 9.86
N VAL A 314 -21.46 -3.35 11.09
CA VAL A 314 -20.84 -4.00 12.24
C VAL A 314 -21.83 -4.12 13.40
N TRP A 315 -21.64 -5.16 14.21
CA TRP A 315 -22.28 -5.27 15.51
C TRP A 315 -21.41 -4.63 16.60
N HIS A 316 -22.00 -3.70 17.35
CA HIS A 316 -21.34 -2.98 18.43
C HIS A 316 -21.69 -3.61 19.81
N PRO A 317 -20.80 -4.38 20.44
CA PRO A 317 -21.12 -5.22 21.60
C PRO A 317 -21.37 -4.45 22.90
N LYS A 318 -20.93 -3.19 22.98
CA LYS A 318 -21.13 -2.34 24.17
C LYS A 318 -22.53 -1.74 24.20
N THR A 319 -23.08 -1.39 23.04
CA THR A 319 -24.41 -0.75 22.90
C THR A 319 -25.46 -1.75 22.44
N LYS A 320 -25.03 -2.93 21.96
CA LYS A 320 -25.88 -4.01 21.42
C LYS A 320 -26.75 -3.52 20.25
N LYS A 321 -26.12 -2.74 19.37
CA LYS A 321 -26.73 -2.14 18.19
C LYS A 321 -25.97 -2.56 16.94
N ILE A 322 -26.66 -2.46 15.82
CA ILE A 322 -26.01 -2.37 14.52
C ILE A 322 -25.43 -0.96 14.40
N ALA A 323 -24.22 -0.88 13.86
CA ALA A 323 -23.48 0.34 13.60
C ALA A 323 -22.89 0.25 12.19
N TYR A 324 -22.49 1.38 11.63
CA TYR A 324 -21.60 1.38 10.47
C TYR A 324 -20.22 1.90 10.89
N TYR A 325 -19.20 1.39 10.21
CA TYR A 325 -17.84 1.90 10.27
C TYR A 325 -17.45 2.37 8.87
N ASP A 326 -17.19 3.66 8.73
CA ASP A 326 -16.62 4.26 7.53
C ASP A 326 -15.09 4.12 7.59
N VAL A 327 -14.55 3.30 6.70
CA VAL A 327 -13.12 3.01 6.64
C VAL A 327 -12.31 4.20 6.13
N GLU A 328 -12.88 5.02 5.24
CA GLU A 328 -12.19 6.18 4.65
C GLU A 328 -12.08 7.33 5.66
N HIS A 329 -13.15 7.59 6.42
CA HIS A 329 -13.20 8.68 7.41
C HIS A 329 -12.85 8.23 8.85
N GLU A 330 -12.60 6.92 9.06
CA GLU A 330 -12.42 6.29 10.37
C GLU A 330 -13.56 6.60 11.38
N GLU A 331 -14.79 6.71 10.87
CA GLU A 331 -15.99 7.07 11.64
C GLU A 331 -16.80 5.84 12.05
N LEU A 332 -17.27 5.82 13.30
CA LEU A 332 -18.12 4.76 13.84
C LEU A 332 -19.37 5.37 14.46
N GLN A 333 -20.54 4.96 13.96
CA GLN A 333 -21.83 5.44 14.48
C GLN A 333 -22.83 4.29 14.67
N ASP A 334 -23.44 4.24 15.84
CA ASP A 334 -24.55 3.32 16.14
C ASP A 334 -25.81 3.75 15.37
N ILE A 335 -26.48 2.78 14.76
CA ILE A 335 -27.70 2.97 13.97
C ILE A 335 -28.92 2.60 14.83
N CYS A 336 -29.25 1.32 14.92
CA CYS A 336 -30.47 0.81 15.53
C CYS A 336 -30.29 -0.60 16.12
N GLY A 337 -31.36 -1.18 16.67
CA GLY A 337 -31.35 -2.59 17.09
C GLY A 337 -31.32 -3.54 15.89
N PHE A 338 -30.81 -4.76 16.06
CA PHE A 338 -30.71 -5.72 14.94
C PHE A 338 -32.06 -6.03 14.27
N GLU A 339 -33.12 -6.27 15.05
CA GLU A 339 -34.45 -6.56 14.50
C GLU A 339 -35.04 -5.37 13.73
N GLU A 340 -34.76 -4.14 14.18
CA GLU A 340 -35.17 -2.91 13.50
C GLU A 340 -34.38 -2.68 12.21
N PHE A 341 -33.08 -3.03 12.21
CA PHE A 341 -32.24 -2.96 11.02
C PHE A 341 -32.74 -3.92 9.93
N ILE A 342 -32.93 -5.20 10.29
CA ILE A 342 -33.29 -6.24 9.31
C ILE A 342 -34.71 -6.07 8.76
N ALA A 343 -35.60 -5.40 9.50
CA ALA A 343 -36.96 -5.13 9.06
C ALA A 343 -37.03 -4.11 7.90
N ASP A 344 -36.01 -3.26 7.74
CA ASP A 344 -35.98 -2.18 6.75
C ASP A 344 -34.53 -1.78 6.39
N ILE A 345 -33.77 -2.74 5.84
CA ILE A 345 -32.35 -2.56 5.53
C ILE A 345 -32.15 -1.42 4.53
N SER A 346 -32.99 -1.34 3.48
CA SER A 346 -32.89 -0.34 2.43
C SER A 346 -32.92 1.08 2.99
N THR A 347 -33.90 1.39 3.86
CA THR A 347 -34.00 2.74 4.45
C THR A 347 -32.81 3.05 5.35
N TRP A 348 -32.32 2.08 6.12
CA TRP A 348 -31.15 2.31 6.98
C TRP A 348 -29.88 2.53 6.18
N MET A 349 -29.65 1.72 5.14
CA MET A 349 -28.50 1.88 4.25
C MET A 349 -28.54 3.22 3.52
N GLN A 350 -29.71 3.66 3.05
CA GLN A 350 -29.87 4.98 2.43
C GLN A 350 -29.53 6.12 3.39
N LYS A 351 -29.99 6.06 4.64
CA LYS A 351 -29.65 7.09 5.64
C LYS A 351 -28.15 7.18 5.94
N ILE A 352 -27.42 6.06 5.90
CA ILE A 352 -25.97 6.05 6.09
C ILE A 352 -25.31 6.87 4.97
N ILE A 353 -25.63 6.57 3.71
CA ILE A 353 -25.00 7.22 2.57
C ILE A 353 -25.43 8.70 2.41
N ASP A 354 -26.65 9.05 2.83
CA ASP A 354 -27.14 10.43 2.84
C ASP A 354 -26.57 11.26 4.01
N GLY A 355 -26.01 10.62 5.05
CA GLY A 355 -25.52 11.28 6.26
C GLY A 355 -26.63 11.74 7.21
N ASP A 356 -27.78 11.06 7.20
CA ASP A 356 -29.02 11.47 7.88
C ASP A 356 -29.22 10.80 9.27
N LEU A 357 -28.17 10.19 9.85
CA LEU A 357 -28.23 9.37 11.07
C LEU A 357 -27.99 10.11 12.40
#